data_AF-A0A1N6UG04-F1
#
_entry.id   AF-A0A1N6UG04-F1
#
_cell.length_a   1.000
_cell.length_b   1.000
_cell.length_c   1.000
_cell.angle_alpha   90.00
_cell.angle_beta   90.00
_cell.angle_gamma   90.00
#
_symmetry.space_group_name_H-M   'P 1'
#
loop_
_entity.id
_entity.type
_entity.pdbx_description
1 polymer ?
#
loop_
_entity_poly.entity_id
_entity_poly.type
_entity_poly.pdbx_seq_one_letter_code
_entity_poly.pdbx_strand_id
1 'polypeptide(L)'
;MMASQYAILAALTALFFYLLLPGAGAFWVRRRWRRFRHAVSRGASLPLLLSDTHQEGWYQLFGRLESLQGEDLLWLDSGAGSVGVVVEDTPLFLFPGRGRGARRPKEPPKAVFWHEMLALAEGTQFYVAGIARQESGQMVFRQRQGIFPLIIMYEGSPQGLLKRVIWAGRQRNEYWNAVTPGALTGGFLAQLLVALAALPVAPEAARFAIVLALVPLTPLMPPGAGGYYLYRKVWEEARRRRAIRDASRFCGFEEVSARVGAWVWLRELGAVSILALGVGINSGVIALVLAITLFAP
;
A
#
# COMPACT_ATOMS: atom_id res chain seq x y z
N MET A 1 29.42 28.47 18.09
CA MET A 1 29.43 27.02 17.83
C MET A 1 28.08 26.34 18.07
N MET A 2 27.30 26.77 19.08
CA MET A 2 25.99 26.17 19.41
C MET A 2 24.92 26.38 18.31
N ALA A 3 24.91 27.54 17.63
CA ALA A 3 23.86 27.85 16.65
C ALA A 3 23.86 26.91 15.42
N SER A 4 25.04 26.60 14.88
CA SER A 4 25.15 25.66 13.75
C SER A 4 24.74 24.24 14.15
N GLN A 5 25.00 23.82 15.39
CA GLN A 5 24.61 22.49 15.90
C GLN A 5 23.09 22.34 15.95
N TYR A 6 22.36 23.34 16.48
CA TYR A 6 20.89 23.32 16.50
C TYR A 6 20.28 23.35 15.09
N ALA A 7 20.84 24.14 14.17
CA ALA A 7 20.38 24.18 12.79
C ALA A 7 20.59 22.84 12.07
N ILE A 8 21.75 22.19 12.28
CA ILE A 8 22.03 20.84 11.76
C ILE A 8 21.03 19.84 12.36
N LEU A 9 20.80 19.88 13.67
CA LEU A 9 19.84 18.99 14.34
C LEU A 9 18.42 19.16 13.79
N ALA A 10 17.97 20.40 13.57
CA ALA A 10 16.68 20.69 12.95
C ALA A 10 16.60 20.12 11.53
N ALA A 11 17.64 20.32 10.70
CA ALA A 11 17.69 19.78 9.35
C ALA A 11 17.67 18.24 9.32
N LEU A 12 18.46 17.58 10.19
CA LEU A 12 18.49 16.13 10.31
C LEU A 12 17.14 15.57 10.80
N THR A 13 16.50 16.24 11.75
CA THR A 13 15.17 15.88 12.24
C THR A 13 14.12 15.96 11.13
N ALA A 14 14.10 17.05 10.35
CA ALA A 14 13.21 17.19 9.21
C ALA A 14 13.48 16.13 8.14
N LEU A 15 14.75 15.88 7.80
CA LEU A 15 15.14 14.87 6.83
C LEU A 15 14.66 13.48 7.26
N PHE A 16 14.86 13.13 8.52
CA PHE A 16 14.46 11.83 9.05
C PHE A 16 12.94 11.65 9.05
N PHE A 17 12.20 12.59 9.64
CA PHE A 17 10.75 12.46 9.83
C PHE A 17 9.92 12.75 8.58
N TYR A 18 10.32 13.70 7.74
CA TYR A 18 9.52 14.12 6.60
C TYR A 18 9.94 13.46 5.28
N LEU A 19 11.16 12.90 5.19
CA LEU A 19 11.64 12.23 3.99
C LEU A 19 11.96 10.74 4.22
N LEU A 20 12.85 10.41 5.14
CA LEU A 20 13.34 9.03 5.30
C LEU A 20 12.26 8.08 5.79
N LEU A 21 11.53 8.42 6.85
CA LEU A 21 10.47 7.57 7.40
C LEU A 21 9.30 7.36 6.40
N PRO A 22 8.67 8.40 5.83
CA PRO A 22 7.64 8.23 4.80
C PRO A 22 8.16 7.52 3.55
N GLY A 23 9.40 7.81 3.15
CA GLY A 23 10.06 7.17 2.01
C GLY A 23 10.25 5.67 2.22
N ALA A 24 10.80 5.26 3.36
CA ALA A 24 10.95 3.87 3.75
C ALA A 24 9.58 3.16 3.80
N GLY A 25 8.56 3.81 4.37
CA GLY A 25 7.18 3.32 4.35
C GLY A 25 6.66 3.09 2.92
N ALA A 26 6.87 4.04 2.02
CA ALA A 26 6.47 3.91 0.61
C ALA A 26 7.17 2.75 -0.10
N PHE A 27 8.47 2.56 0.13
CA PHE A 27 9.22 1.42 -0.39
C PHE A 27 8.71 0.08 0.17
N TRP A 28 8.41 0.02 1.46
CA TRP A 28 7.86 -1.17 2.09
C TRP A 28 6.50 -1.54 1.49
N VAL A 29 5.58 -0.58 1.36
CA VAL A 29 4.27 -0.85 0.76
C VAL A 29 4.38 -1.25 -0.72
N ARG A 30 5.28 -0.61 -1.48
CA ARG A 30 5.59 -1.02 -2.87
C ARG A 30 6.06 -2.48 -2.95
N ARG A 31 6.99 -2.87 -2.08
CA ARG A 31 7.54 -4.24 -2.03
C ARG A 31 6.45 -5.25 -1.68
N ARG A 32 5.61 -4.95 -0.68
CA ARG A 32 4.46 -5.76 -0.27
C ARG A 32 3.49 -6.00 -1.43
N TRP A 33 3.04 -4.94 -2.11
CA TRP A 33 2.12 -5.07 -3.24
C TRP A 33 2.72 -5.70 -4.48
N ARG A 34 4.03 -5.57 -4.69
CA ARG A 34 4.74 -6.30 -5.75
C ARG A 34 4.74 -7.81 -5.44
N ARG A 35 5.10 -8.21 -4.22
CA ARG A 35 5.05 -9.62 -3.78
C ARG A 35 3.65 -10.20 -3.91
N PHE A 36 2.63 -9.48 -3.46
CA PHE A 36 1.24 -9.90 -3.58
C PHE A 36 0.86 -10.18 -5.05
N ARG A 37 1.13 -9.24 -5.96
CA ARG A 37 0.80 -9.44 -7.38
C ARG A 37 1.58 -10.60 -8.02
N HIS A 38 2.85 -10.79 -7.66
CA HIS A 38 3.60 -11.97 -8.09
C HIS A 38 3.01 -13.26 -7.53
N ALA A 39 2.55 -13.27 -6.27
CA ALA A 39 1.87 -14.43 -5.70
C ALA A 39 0.57 -14.73 -6.46
N VAL A 40 -0.25 -13.72 -6.77
CA VAL A 40 -1.46 -13.88 -7.59
C VAL A 40 -1.12 -14.42 -8.98
N SER A 41 -0.12 -13.86 -9.65
CA SER A 41 0.28 -14.33 -10.98
C SER A 41 0.81 -15.77 -10.97
N ARG A 42 1.61 -16.14 -9.97
CA ARG A 42 2.07 -17.53 -9.80
C ARG A 42 0.93 -18.48 -9.46
N GLY A 43 0.03 -18.08 -8.57
CA GLY A 43 -1.16 -18.86 -8.22
C GLY A 43 -2.06 -19.12 -9.43
N ALA A 44 -2.24 -18.10 -10.28
CA ALA A 44 -3.05 -18.19 -11.49
C ALA A 44 -2.55 -19.24 -12.50
N SER A 45 -1.23 -19.52 -12.50
CA SER A 45 -0.62 -20.53 -13.38
C SER A 45 -0.64 -21.94 -12.82
N LEU A 46 -1.09 -22.14 -11.57
CA LEU A 46 -1.18 -23.47 -10.97
C LEU A 46 -2.35 -24.26 -11.57
N PRO A 47 -2.28 -25.60 -11.60
CA PRO A 47 -3.45 -26.41 -11.92
C PRO A 47 -4.58 -26.18 -10.92
N LEU A 48 -5.82 -26.25 -11.40
CA LEU A 48 -7.00 -26.26 -10.52
C LEU A 48 -7.01 -27.56 -9.72
N LEU A 49 -7.30 -27.47 -8.43
CA LEU A 49 -7.51 -28.65 -7.59
C LEU A 49 -8.85 -29.29 -7.98
N LEU A 50 -8.81 -30.56 -8.39
CA LEU A 50 -9.97 -31.35 -8.80
C LEU A 50 -10.26 -32.46 -7.76
N SER A 51 -11.46 -33.05 -7.78
CA SER A 51 -11.90 -34.08 -6.83
C SER A 51 -10.98 -35.30 -6.74
N ASP A 52 -10.41 -35.69 -7.89
CA ASP A 52 -9.54 -36.85 -8.08
C ASP A 52 -8.07 -36.57 -7.76
N THR A 53 -7.77 -35.35 -7.29
CA THR A 53 -6.41 -34.98 -6.92
C THR A 53 -6.06 -35.58 -5.58
N HIS A 54 -5.21 -36.61 -5.60
CA HIS A 54 -4.68 -37.26 -4.39
C HIS A 54 -3.18 -36.99 -4.15
N GLN A 55 -2.51 -36.38 -5.13
CA GLN A 55 -1.07 -36.10 -5.04
C GLN A 55 -0.82 -34.76 -4.36
N GLU A 56 0.20 -34.73 -3.50
CA GLU A 56 0.72 -33.48 -2.95
C GLU A 56 1.34 -32.64 -4.07
N GLY A 57 1.01 -31.36 -4.11
CA GLY A 57 1.47 -30.48 -5.17
C GLY A 57 1.02 -29.04 -5.03
N TRP A 58 1.36 -28.23 -6.03
CA TRP A 58 0.96 -26.84 -6.10
C TRP A 58 -0.34 -26.71 -6.87
N TYR A 59 -1.38 -26.21 -6.23
CA TYR A 59 -2.71 -26.08 -6.81
C TYR A 59 -3.31 -24.70 -6.53
N GLN A 60 -4.34 -24.38 -7.30
CA GLN A 60 -5.26 -23.30 -6.99
C GLN A 60 -6.70 -23.81 -6.87
N LEU A 61 -7.49 -23.14 -6.05
CA LEU A 61 -8.86 -23.49 -5.74
C LEU A 61 -9.72 -22.23 -5.69
N PHE A 62 -10.94 -22.32 -6.23
CA PHE A 62 -12.03 -21.40 -5.93
C PHE A 62 -13.06 -22.18 -5.11
N GLY A 63 -13.38 -21.72 -3.92
CA GLY A 63 -14.29 -22.41 -3.03
C GLY A 63 -15.17 -21.47 -2.22
N ARG A 64 -16.17 -22.04 -1.56
CA ARG A 64 -17.05 -21.34 -0.62
C ARG A 64 -16.85 -21.91 0.76
N LEU A 65 -16.87 -21.06 1.78
CA LEU A 65 -16.81 -21.52 3.16
C LEU A 65 -18.02 -22.40 3.47
N GLU A 66 -17.75 -23.65 3.80
CA GLU A 66 -18.74 -24.65 4.19
C GLU A 66 -18.80 -24.73 5.71
N SER A 67 -17.65 -24.91 6.36
CA SER A 67 -17.57 -24.97 7.81
C SER A 67 -16.22 -24.51 8.35
N LEU A 68 -16.18 -24.30 9.66
CA LEU A 68 -14.99 -24.00 10.44
C LEU A 68 -14.76 -25.17 11.39
N GLN A 69 -13.54 -25.70 11.43
CA GLN A 69 -13.16 -26.76 12.36
C GLN A 69 -12.05 -26.27 13.29
N GLY A 70 -12.34 -26.23 14.59
CA GLY A 70 -11.41 -25.66 15.56
C GLY A 70 -11.23 -24.15 15.36
N GLU A 71 -10.05 -23.64 15.68
CA GLU A 71 -9.75 -22.21 15.56
C GLU A 71 -9.23 -21.84 14.16
N ASP A 72 -8.43 -22.68 13.49
CA ASP A 72 -7.63 -22.25 12.33
C ASP A 72 -7.83 -23.04 11.02
N LEU A 73 -8.84 -23.92 10.93
CA LEU A 73 -9.09 -24.73 9.74
C LEU A 73 -10.41 -24.34 9.07
N LEU A 74 -10.30 -23.82 7.85
CA LEU A 74 -11.44 -23.56 6.97
C LEU A 74 -11.73 -24.78 6.10
N TRP A 75 -12.97 -25.24 6.05
CA TRP A 75 -13.43 -26.17 5.04
C TRP A 75 -14.10 -25.42 3.90
N LEU A 76 -13.54 -25.56 2.71
CA LEU A 76 -14.03 -24.91 1.50
C LEU A 76 -14.67 -25.93 0.56
N ASP A 77 -15.93 -25.71 0.22
CA ASP A 77 -16.61 -26.44 -0.85
C ASP A 77 -16.12 -25.90 -2.21
N SER A 78 -15.49 -26.78 -2.98
CA SER A 78 -15.01 -26.51 -4.34
C SER A 78 -16.04 -26.82 -5.43
N GLY A 79 -17.20 -27.38 -5.06
CA GLY A 79 -18.15 -28.06 -5.96
C GLY A 79 -17.71 -29.47 -6.36
N ALA A 80 -16.42 -29.78 -6.20
CA ALA A 80 -15.81 -31.08 -6.47
C ALA A 80 -15.59 -31.89 -5.18
N GLY A 81 -15.75 -31.27 -4.01
CA GLY A 81 -15.43 -31.82 -2.71
C GLY A 81 -15.00 -30.74 -1.72
N SER A 82 -14.87 -31.12 -0.46
CA SER A 82 -14.42 -30.23 0.61
C SER A 82 -12.91 -30.25 0.74
N VAL A 83 -12.31 -29.06 0.83
CA VAL A 83 -10.87 -28.86 0.88
C VAL A 83 -10.53 -28.02 2.10
N GLY A 84 -9.60 -28.52 2.91
CA GLY A 84 -9.15 -27.83 4.11
C GLY A 84 -8.17 -26.70 3.78
N VAL A 85 -8.24 -25.60 4.51
CA VAL A 85 -7.28 -24.50 4.42
C VAL A 85 -6.93 -24.04 5.81
N VAL A 86 -5.68 -24.26 6.20
CA VAL A 86 -5.15 -23.81 7.48
C VAL A 86 -4.78 -22.34 7.37
N VAL A 87 -5.38 -21.51 8.22
CA VAL A 87 -5.25 -20.05 8.18
C VAL A 87 -4.40 -19.47 9.31
N GLU A 88 -3.94 -20.30 10.25
CA GLU A 88 -3.00 -19.93 11.30
C GLU A 88 -1.79 -19.18 10.70
N ASP A 89 -1.49 -18.00 11.24
CA ASP A 89 -0.42 -17.09 10.82
C ASP A 89 -0.38 -16.71 9.32
N THR A 90 -1.43 -17.05 8.57
CA THR A 90 -1.49 -16.83 7.13
C THR A 90 -2.23 -15.52 6.85
N PRO A 91 -1.61 -14.55 6.14
CA PRO A 91 -2.29 -13.30 5.81
C PRO A 91 -3.42 -13.56 4.80
N LEU A 92 -4.65 -13.22 5.19
CA LEU A 92 -5.82 -13.26 4.31
C LEU A 92 -5.98 -11.91 3.61
N PHE A 93 -6.26 -11.93 2.31
CA PHE A 93 -6.50 -10.71 1.54
C PHE A 93 -8.00 -10.53 1.27
N LEU A 94 -8.62 -9.56 1.93
CA LEU A 94 -9.99 -9.14 1.69
C LEU A 94 -10.04 -8.30 0.43
N PHE A 95 -10.69 -8.81 -0.60
CA PHE A 95 -10.96 -8.08 -1.83
C PHE A 95 -12.41 -7.58 -1.83
N PRO A 96 -12.64 -6.27 -1.56
CA PRO A 96 -13.98 -5.73 -1.62
C PRO A 96 -14.52 -5.91 -3.04
N GLY A 97 -15.76 -6.38 -3.17
CA GLY A 97 -16.41 -6.60 -4.45
C GLY A 97 -16.50 -5.33 -5.30
N ARG A 98 -17.14 -5.43 -6.47
CA ARG A 98 -17.52 -4.22 -7.21
C ARG A 98 -18.54 -3.46 -6.36
N GLY A 99 -18.13 -2.36 -5.71
CA GLY A 99 -19.08 -1.41 -5.13
C GLY A 99 -20.16 -1.07 -6.18
N ARG A 100 -21.43 -1.01 -5.76
CA ARG A 100 -22.59 -0.81 -6.66
C ARG A 100 -22.29 0.27 -7.70
N GLY A 101 -22.26 -0.08 -8.99
CA GLY A 101 -22.05 0.84 -10.12
C GLY A 101 -20.59 1.08 -10.56
N ALA A 102 -19.57 0.58 -9.86
CA ALA A 102 -18.19 0.78 -10.28
C ALA A 102 -17.70 -0.30 -11.26
N ARG A 103 -17.35 0.10 -12.50
CA ARG A 103 -16.70 -0.79 -13.48
C ARG A 103 -15.35 -1.36 -12.98
N ARG A 104 -14.70 -0.70 -12.01
CA ARG A 104 -13.36 -1.05 -11.51
C ARG A 104 -13.26 -0.87 -9.99
N PRO A 105 -12.60 -1.79 -9.27
CA PRO A 105 -12.33 -1.64 -7.84
C PRO A 105 -11.45 -0.39 -7.60
N LYS A 106 -11.83 0.43 -6.62
CA LYS A 106 -11.11 1.66 -6.25
C LYS A 106 -10.11 1.44 -5.12
N GLU A 107 -10.41 0.48 -4.25
CA GLU A 107 -9.67 0.19 -3.04
C GLU A 107 -8.78 -1.04 -3.24
N PRO A 108 -7.55 -1.01 -2.70
CA PRO A 108 -6.70 -2.18 -2.71
C PRO A 108 -7.27 -3.27 -1.78
N PRO A 109 -6.91 -4.53 -2.01
CA PRO A 109 -7.19 -5.57 -1.02
C PRO A 109 -6.68 -5.14 0.36
N LYS A 110 -7.41 -5.48 1.42
CA LYS A 110 -6.92 -5.30 2.78
C LYS A 110 -6.34 -6.63 3.23
N ALA A 111 -5.08 -6.66 3.65
CA ALA A 111 -4.60 -7.87 4.33
C ALA A 111 -5.01 -7.79 5.80
N VAL A 112 -5.57 -8.89 6.28
CA VAL A 112 -6.00 -9.12 7.65
C VAL A 112 -5.43 -10.45 8.11
N PHE A 113 -5.26 -10.61 9.41
CA PHE A 113 -4.95 -11.91 9.99
C PHE A 113 -6.23 -12.60 10.44
N TRP A 114 -6.18 -13.93 10.53
CA TRP A 114 -7.33 -14.73 10.92
C TRP A 114 -7.92 -14.31 12.27
N HIS A 115 -7.08 -14.08 13.28
CA HIS A 115 -7.50 -13.60 14.60
C HIS A 115 -8.17 -12.22 14.62
N GLU A 116 -8.05 -11.43 13.55
CA GLU A 116 -8.74 -10.13 13.41
C GLU A 116 -10.18 -10.31 12.87
N MET A 117 -10.56 -11.51 12.44
CA MET A 117 -11.85 -11.82 11.84
C MET A 117 -12.82 -12.35 12.90
N LEU A 118 -13.75 -11.50 13.35
CA LEU A 118 -14.70 -11.87 14.42
C LEU A 118 -15.79 -12.85 13.96
N ALA A 119 -16.17 -12.83 12.69
CA ALA A 119 -17.19 -13.70 12.13
C ALA A 119 -17.05 -13.83 10.61
N LEU A 120 -17.36 -15.00 10.10
CA LEU A 120 -17.53 -15.27 8.67
C LEU A 120 -18.90 -15.86 8.42
N ALA A 121 -19.56 -15.35 7.38
CA ALA A 121 -20.80 -15.96 6.91
C ALA A 121 -20.48 -17.23 6.12
N GLU A 122 -21.27 -18.28 6.33
CA GLU A 122 -21.28 -19.45 5.45
C GLU A 122 -21.50 -19.00 3.99
N GLY A 123 -20.86 -19.69 3.05
CA GLY A 123 -20.89 -19.35 1.64
C GLY A 123 -19.95 -18.22 1.22
N THR A 124 -19.19 -17.61 2.15
CA THR A 124 -18.14 -16.63 1.82
C THR A 124 -17.16 -17.22 0.82
N GLN A 125 -16.80 -16.48 -0.23
CA GLN A 125 -16.02 -17.01 -1.35
C GLN A 125 -14.53 -16.78 -1.16
N PHE A 126 -13.74 -17.82 -1.44
CA PHE A 126 -12.30 -17.84 -1.29
C PHE A 126 -11.62 -18.27 -2.59
N TYR A 127 -10.51 -17.61 -2.89
CA TYR A 127 -9.51 -18.09 -3.83
C TYR A 127 -8.27 -18.46 -3.03
N VAL A 128 -7.79 -19.69 -3.21
CA VAL A 128 -6.63 -20.22 -2.50
C VAL A 128 -5.63 -20.74 -3.53
N ALA A 129 -4.34 -20.41 -3.34
CA ALA A 129 -3.28 -20.93 -4.17
C ALA A 129 -2.04 -21.24 -3.34
N GLY A 130 -1.51 -22.45 -3.45
CA GLY A 130 -0.39 -22.90 -2.62
C GLY A 130 -0.13 -24.39 -2.73
N ILE A 131 0.61 -24.92 -1.78
CA ILE A 131 0.84 -26.36 -1.67
C ILE A 131 -0.38 -26.98 -0.98
N ALA A 132 -0.99 -27.97 -1.61
CA ALA A 132 -2.03 -28.80 -1.01
C ALA A 132 -1.48 -30.22 -0.81
N ARG A 133 -1.79 -30.82 0.33
CA ARG A 133 -1.37 -32.17 0.72
C ARG A 133 -2.56 -32.98 1.18
N GLN A 134 -2.54 -34.28 0.92
CA GLN A 134 -3.56 -35.17 1.46
C GLN A 134 -3.32 -35.43 2.94
N GLU A 135 -4.29 -35.09 3.78
CA GLU A 135 -4.33 -35.36 5.22
C GLU A 135 -5.67 -36.04 5.53
N SER A 136 -5.63 -37.24 6.14
CA SER A 136 -6.84 -38.01 6.48
C SER A 136 -7.82 -38.22 5.30
N GLY A 137 -7.29 -38.39 4.09
CA GLY A 137 -8.07 -38.60 2.88
C GLY A 137 -8.56 -37.33 2.17
N GLN A 138 -8.39 -36.14 2.78
CA GLN A 138 -8.82 -34.86 2.20
C GLN A 138 -7.61 -33.99 1.85
N MET A 139 -7.76 -33.12 0.85
CA MET A 139 -6.72 -32.17 0.48
C MET A 139 -6.74 -30.97 1.43
N VAL A 140 -5.57 -30.57 1.93
CA VAL A 140 -5.42 -29.46 2.86
C VAL A 140 -4.31 -28.52 2.37
N PHE A 141 -4.64 -27.23 2.23
CA PHE A 141 -3.65 -26.17 2.03
C PHE A 141 -3.09 -25.74 3.38
N ARG A 142 -1.76 -25.84 3.54
CA ARG A 142 -1.05 -25.43 4.76
C ARG A 142 0.28 -24.77 4.41
N GLN A 143 0.78 -23.92 5.30
CA GLN A 143 2.14 -23.39 5.22
C GLN A 143 3.18 -24.53 5.21
N ARG A 144 4.18 -24.42 4.34
CA ARG A 144 5.33 -25.35 4.31
C ARG A 144 6.64 -24.60 4.15
N GLN A 145 7.62 -24.87 5.03
CA GLN A 145 8.97 -24.26 4.96
C GLN A 145 8.95 -22.72 4.82
N GLY A 146 8.05 -22.04 5.55
CA GLY A 146 7.92 -20.58 5.47
C GLY A 146 7.15 -20.06 4.24
N ILE A 147 6.64 -20.95 3.38
CA ILE A 147 5.79 -20.59 2.24
C ILE A 147 4.32 -20.73 2.66
N PHE A 148 3.63 -19.60 2.72
CA PHE A 148 2.22 -19.52 3.06
C PHE A 148 1.35 -19.63 1.79
N PRO A 149 0.17 -20.27 1.86
CA PRO A 149 -0.80 -20.21 0.78
C PRO A 149 -1.29 -18.77 0.59
N LEU A 150 -1.54 -18.38 -0.66
CA LEU A 150 -2.22 -17.14 -0.98
C LEU A 150 -3.71 -17.34 -0.78
N ILE A 151 -4.31 -16.62 0.16
CA ILE A 151 -5.74 -16.70 0.46
C ILE A 151 -6.38 -15.34 0.15
N ILE A 152 -7.38 -15.34 -0.72
CA ILE A 152 -8.10 -14.13 -1.12
C ILE A 152 -9.58 -14.35 -0.90
N MET A 153 -10.15 -13.60 0.03
CA MET A 153 -11.59 -13.52 0.21
C MET A 153 -12.18 -12.53 -0.77
N TYR A 154 -13.27 -12.88 -1.43
CA TYR A 154 -13.86 -12.02 -2.44
C TYR A 154 -15.39 -12.10 -2.47
N GLU A 155 -15.98 -11.07 -3.07
CA GLU A 155 -17.42 -11.04 -3.36
C GLU A 155 -17.67 -11.05 -4.87
N GLY A 156 -18.65 -11.84 -5.29
CA GLY A 156 -19.19 -11.87 -6.65
C GLY A 156 -18.60 -12.96 -7.54
N SER A 157 -18.69 -12.77 -8.86
CA SER A 157 -18.27 -13.83 -9.80
C SER A 157 -16.76 -14.08 -9.77
N PRO A 158 -16.31 -15.36 -9.73
CA PRO A 158 -14.89 -15.73 -9.83
C PRO A 158 -14.28 -15.34 -11.18
N GLN A 159 -15.09 -15.20 -12.23
CA GLN A 159 -14.63 -14.85 -13.58
C GLN A 159 -13.92 -13.49 -13.56
N GLY A 160 -12.65 -13.50 -13.97
CA GLY A 160 -11.80 -12.31 -13.97
C GLY A 160 -11.44 -11.77 -12.59
N LEU A 161 -11.65 -12.53 -11.50
CA LEU A 161 -11.26 -12.13 -10.15
C LEU A 161 -9.78 -11.73 -10.09
N LEU A 162 -8.89 -12.63 -10.54
CA LEU A 162 -7.44 -12.42 -10.44
C LEU A 162 -6.98 -11.15 -11.19
N LYS A 163 -7.59 -10.88 -12.35
CA LYS A 163 -7.37 -9.63 -13.08
C LYS A 163 -7.82 -8.41 -12.29
N ARG A 164 -9.01 -8.46 -11.64
CA ARG A 164 -9.52 -7.37 -10.79
C ARG A 164 -8.64 -7.16 -9.56
N VAL A 165 -8.17 -8.25 -8.95
CA VAL A 165 -7.28 -8.22 -7.78
C VAL A 165 -5.93 -7.61 -8.16
N ILE A 166 -5.32 -8.00 -9.29
CA ILE A 166 -4.06 -7.40 -9.76
C ILE A 166 -4.23 -5.92 -10.07
N TRP A 167 -5.35 -5.54 -10.68
CA TRP A 167 -5.69 -4.15 -10.92
C TRP A 167 -5.80 -3.36 -9.61
N ALA A 168 -6.50 -3.92 -8.63
CA ALA A 168 -6.75 -3.28 -7.34
C ALA A 168 -5.54 -3.29 -6.41
N GLY A 169 -4.60 -4.24 -6.57
CA GLY A 169 -3.39 -4.44 -5.76
C GLY A 169 -2.36 -3.30 -5.85
N ARG A 170 -2.83 -2.06 -5.99
CA ARG A 170 -2.09 -0.81 -5.94
C ARG A 170 -2.72 0.11 -4.92
N GLN A 171 -1.91 0.54 -3.97
CA GLN A 171 -2.30 1.57 -3.02
C GLN A 171 -2.66 2.88 -3.74
N ARG A 172 -3.64 3.61 -3.20
CA ARG A 172 -4.05 4.91 -3.74
C ARG A 172 -2.91 5.92 -3.71
N ASN A 173 -2.18 5.96 -2.60
CA ASN A 173 -0.98 6.75 -2.42
C ASN A 173 0.02 5.94 -1.59
N GLU A 174 1.21 5.69 -2.13
CA GLU A 174 2.26 4.92 -1.46
C GLU A 174 2.96 5.75 -0.36
N TYR A 175 2.95 7.08 -0.53
CA TYR A 175 3.55 8.04 0.41
C TYR A 175 2.61 8.40 1.57
N TRP A 176 1.32 8.06 1.46
CA TRP A 176 0.36 8.15 2.56
C TRP A 176 0.03 6.73 3.07
N ASN A 177 0.92 6.20 3.90
CA ASN A 177 0.81 4.88 4.50
C ASN A 177 0.66 5.00 6.03
N ALA A 178 0.56 3.87 6.75
CA ALA A 178 0.32 3.86 8.20
C ALA A 178 1.43 4.58 9.01
N VAL A 179 2.65 4.69 8.46
CA VAL A 179 3.78 5.37 9.11
C VAL A 179 3.68 6.89 8.95
N THR A 180 3.11 7.37 7.84
CA THR A 180 3.14 8.79 7.48
C THR A 180 2.52 9.71 8.55
N PRO A 181 1.32 9.46 9.10
CA PRO A 181 0.75 10.33 10.14
C PRO A 181 1.61 10.43 11.40
N GLY A 182 2.17 9.30 11.84
CA GLY A 182 3.07 9.24 12.98
C GLY A 182 4.38 9.98 12.72
N ALA A 183 4.94 9.83 11.52
CA ALA A 183 6.16 10.54 11.11
C ALA A 183 5.95 12.06 11.02
N LEU A 184 4.82 12.52 10.48
CA LEU A 184 4.48 13.95 10.41
C LEU A 184 4.30 14.55 11.82
N THR A 185 3.52 13.88 12.67
CA THR A 185 3.25 14.34 14.05
C THR A 185 4.52 14.33 14.89
N GLY A 186 5.27 13.23 14.86
CA GLY A 186 6.54 13.10 15.58
C GLY A 186 7.57 14.11 15.10
N GLY A 187 7.68 14.34 13.79
CA GLY A 187 8.57 15.35 13.23
C GLY A 187 8.19 16.77 13.66
N PHE A 188 6.89 17.11 13.63
CA PHE A 188 6.41 18.41 14.10
C PHE A 188 6.77 18.64 15.58
N LEU A 189 6.47 17.68 16.45
CA LEU A 189 6.80 17.78 17.88
C LEU A 189 8.30 17.86 18.12
N ALA A 190 9.10 17.04 17.42
CA ALA A 190 10.55 17.06 17.53
C ALA A 190 11.14 18.42 17.12
N GLN A 191 10.62 19.05 16.06
CA GLN A 191 11.04 20.38 15.65
C GLN A 191 10.69 21.45 16.69
N LEU A 192 9.52 21.37 17.33
CA LEU A 192 9.16 22.30 18.41
C LEU A 192 10.09 22.15 19.62
N LEU A 193 10.49 20.93 19.96
CA LEU A 193 11.46 20.69 21.03
C LEU A 193 12.85 21.26 20.68
N VAL A 194 13.31 21.07 19.45
CA VAL A 194 14.55 21.69 18.96
C VAL A 194 14.45 23.21 19.02
N ALA A 195 13.31 23.78 18.62
CA ALA A 195 13.09 25.21 18.67
C ALA A 195 13.13 25.76 20.11
N LEU A 196 12.43 25.11 21.05
CA LEU A 196 12.42 25.51 22.45
C LEU A 196 13.81 25.47 23.09
N ALA A 197 14.58 24.41 22.82
CA ALA A 197 15.94 24.27 23.33
C ALA A 197 16.91 25.29 22.71
N ALA A 198 16.73 25.62 21.43
CA ALA A 198 17.57 26.59 20.73
C ALA A 198 17.22 28.04 21.09
N LEU A 199 15.99 28.35 21.49
CA LEU A 199 15.50 29.72 21.69
C LEU A 199 16.40 30.61 22.57
N PRO A 200 16.88 30.17 23.76
CA PRO A 200 17.68 31.03 24.64
C PRO A 200 19.12 31.27 24.15
N VAL A 201 19.68 30.40 23.30
CA VAL A 201 21.12 30.41 22.94
C VAL A 201 21.35 30.68 21.45
N ALA A 202 20.40 30.30 20.60
CA ALA A 202 20.46 30.34 19.15
C ALA A 202 19.07 30.62 18.56
N PRO A 203 18.50 31.82 18.75
CA PRO A 203 17.15 32.17 18.31
C PRO A 203 16.94 31.97 16.80
N GLU A 204 17.97 32.20 15.98
CA GLU A 204 17.92 31.92 14.53
C GLU A 204 17.71 30.43 14.21
N ALA A 205 18.40 29.55 14.94
CA ALA A 205 18.21 28.10 14.76
C ALA A 205 16.82 27.66 15.25
N ALA A 206 16.28 28.31 16.29
CA ALA A 206 14.92 28.05 16.77
C ALA A 206 13.87 28.42 15.71
N ARG A 207 14.01 29.58 15.06
CA ARG A 207 13.14 30.01 13.96
C ARG A 207 13.23 29.06 12.79
N PHE A 208 14.44 28.63 12.43
CA PHE A 208 14.65 27.65 11.37
C PHE A 208 13.94 26.32 11.67
N ALA A 209 14.01 25.83 12.92
CA ALA A 209 13.28 24.64 13.34
C ALA A 209 11.75 24.82 13.24
N ILE A 210 11.21 25.99 13.61
CA ILE A 210 9.78 26.31 13.43
C ILE A 210 9.38 26.31 11.96
N VAL A 211 10.20 26.89 11.07
CA VAL A 211 9.96 26.84 9.61
C VAL A 211 9.82 25.40 9.15
N LEU A 212 10.78 24.56 9.54
CA LEU A 212 10.79 23.16 9.19
C LEU A 212 9.58 22.41 9.76
N ALA A 213 9.13 22.74 10.98
CA ALA A 213 7.92 22.17 11.58
C ALA A 213 6.66 22.41 10.72
N LEU A 214 6.60 23.54 10.02
CA LEU A 214 5.46 23.94 9.19
C LEU A 214 5.55 23.42 7.74
N VAL A 215 6.69 22.87 7.31
CA VAL A 215 6.87 22.34 5.94
C VAL A 215 5.78 21.36 5.52
N PRO A 216 5.34 20.38 6.35
CA PRO A 216 4.26 19.47 5.97
C PRO A 216 2.92 20.13 5.64
N LEU A 217 2.67 21.34 6.13
CA LEU A 217 1.46 22.11 5.86
C LEU A 217 1.56 22.89 4.54
N THR A 218 2.75 23.00 3.95
CA THR A 218 2.95 23.74 2.70
C THR A 218 2.03 23.27 1.57
N PRO A 219 1.72 21.98 1.34
CA PRO A 219 0.81 21.60 0.25
C PRO A 219 -0.63 22.11 0.43
N LEU A 220 -1.00 22.55 1.63
CA LEU A 220 -2.35 23.06 1.94
C LEU A 220 -2.45 24.59 1.79
N MET A 221 -1.32 25.30 1.72
CA MET A 221 -1.31 26.76 1.55
C MET A 221 -1.42 27.13 0.07
N PRO A 222 -2.12 28.21 -0.32
CA PRO A 222 -2.05 28.74 -1.69
C PRO A 222 -0.62 29.25 -2.01
N PRO A 223 -0.06 29.03 -3.23
CA PRO A 223 -0.58 28.27 -4.39
C PRO A 223 -0.46 26.73 -4.30
N GLY A 224 0.23 26.20 -3.30
CA GLY A 224 0.39 24.76 -3.05
C GLY A 224 -0.91 23.94 -3.04
N ALA A 225 -2.03 24.48 -2.56
CA ALA A 225 -3.33 23.78 -2.61
C ALA A 225 -3.79 23.47 -4.05
N GLY A 226 -3.60 24.43 -4.97
CA GLY A 226 -3.88 24.22 -6.40
C GLY A 226 -2.92 23.20 -7.02
N GLY A 227 -1.63 23.30 -6.66
CA GLY A 227 -0.61 22.32 -7.03
C GLY A 227 -0.95 20.91 -6.55
N TYR A 228 -1.42 20.76 -5.30
CA TYR A 228 -1.83 19.49 -4.71
C TYR A 228 -3.04 18.88 -5.43
N TYR A 229 -4.02 19.69 -5.80
CA TYR A 229 -5.16 19.21 -6.58
C TYR A 229 -4.75 18.72 -7.97
N LEU A 230 -3.87 19.45 -8.65
CA LEU A 230 -3.31 19.03 -9.93
C LEU A 230 -2.45 17.76 -9.79
N TYR A 231 -1.58 17.71 -8.78
CA TYR A 231 -0.82 16.52 -8.40
C TYR A 231 -1.75 15.31 -8.26
N ARG A 232 -2.84 15.45 -7.49
CA ARG A 232 -3.79 14.36 -7.24
C ARG A 232 -4.42 13.88 -8.55
N LYS A 233 -4.84 14.79 -9.44
CA LYS A 233 -5.39 14.43 -10.76
C LYS A 233 -4.38 13.64 -11.61
N VAL A 234 -3.15 14.15 -11.73
CA VAL A 234 -2.10 13.49 -12.53
C VAL A 234 -1.71 12.14 -11.91
N TRP A 235 -1.62 12.06 -10.59
CA TRP A 235 -1.31 10.84 -9.85
C TRP A 235 -2.38 9.76 -10.02
N GLU A 236 -3.67 10.14 -9.94
CA GLU A 236 -4.79 9.22 -10.18
C GLU A 236 -4.75 8.63 -11.59
N GLU A 237 -4.40 9.42 -12.61
CA GLU A 237 -4.23 8.96 -13.99
C GLU A 237 -3.00 8.05 -14.15
N ALA A 238 -1.85 8.42 -13.57
CA ALA A 238 -0.64 7.59 -13.57
C ALA A 238 -0.90 6.23 -12.91
N ARG A 239 -1.62 6.22 -11.77
CA ARG A 239 -2.07 4.99 -11.10
C ARG A 239 -2.98 4.16 -12.00
N ARG A 240 -3.95 4.78 -12.68
CA ARG A 240 -4.85 4.09 -13.62
C ARG A 240 -4.05 3.40 -14.73
N ARG A 241 -3.10 4.10 -15.35
CA ARG A 241 -2.25 3.56 -16.42
C ARG A 241 -1.38 2.41 -15.92
N ARG A 242 -0.83 2.51 -14.71
CA ARG A 242 -0.10 1.41 -14.08
C ARG A 242 -0.97 0.18 -13.86
N ALA A 243 -2.19 0.36 -13.37
CA ALA A 243 -3.12 -0.75 -13.20
C ALA A 243 -3.48 -1.41 -14.54
N ILE A 244 -3.63 -0.62 -15.62
CA ILE A 244 -3.79 -1.14 -16.99
C ILE A 244 -2.58 -1.99 -17.37
N ARG A 245 -1.37 -1.43 -17.26
CA ARG A 245 -0.13 -2.12 -17.60
C ARG A 245 -0.01 -3.46 -16.87
N ASP A 246 -0.22 -3.46 -15.55
CA ASP A 246 -0.04 -4.66 -14.74
C ASP A 246 -1.12 -5.72 -15.04
N ALA A 247 -2.37 -5.30 -15.28
CA ALA A 247 -3.43 -6.22 -15.71
C ALA A 247 -3.23 -6.74 -17.14
N SER A 248 -2.72 -5.92 -18.07
CA SER A 248 -2.37 -6.32 -19.42
C SER A 248 -1.24 -7.35 -19.42
N ARG A 249 -0.20 -7.11 -18.62
CA ARG A 249 0.90 -8.05 -18.42
C ARG A 249 0.41 -9.39 -17.87
N PHE A 250 -0.49 -9.35 -16.87
CA PHE A 250 -1.10 -10.57 -16.34
C PHE A 250 -1.88 -11.36 -17.38
N CYS A 251 -2.56 -10.68 -18.31
CA CYS A 251 -3.29 -11.32 -19.40
C CYS A 251 -2.39 -11.70 -20.61
N GLY A 252 -1.07 -11.53 -20.54
CA GLY A 252 -0.15 -11.85 -21.64
C GLY A 252 -0.04 -10.79 -22.74
N PHE A 253 -0.61 -9.60 -22.55
CA PHE A 253 -0.53 -8.49 -23.53
C PHE A 253 0.73 -7.63 -23.31
N GLU A 254 1.90 -8.18 -23.60
CA GLU A 254 3.19 -7.52 -23.34
C GLU A 254 3.39 -6.23 -24.16
N GLU A 255 2.96 -6.18 -25.42
CA GLU A 255 3.08 -4.97 -26.25
C GLU A 255 2.27 -3.78 -25.68
N VAL A 256 1.05 -4.05 -25.23
CA VAL A 256 0.18 -3.05 -24.59
C VAL A 256 0.81 -2.59 -23.27
N SER A 257 1.36 -3.52 -22.50
CA SER A 257 2.08 -3.23 -21.26
C SER A 257 3.29 -2.31 -21.50
N ALA A 258 4.13 -2.61 -22.48
CA ALA A 258 5.30 -1.81 -22.83
C ALA A 258 4.91 -0.39 -23.26
N ARG A 259 3.93 -0.25 -24.15
CA ARG A 259 3.44 1.05 -24.62
C ARG A 259 2.92 1.89 -23.46
N VAL A 260 2.08 1.32 -22.58
CA VAL A 260 1.54 2.03 -21.42
C VAL A 260 2.63 2.40 -20.41
N GLY A 261 3.67 1.56 -20.27
CA GLY A 261 4.79 1.76 -19.37
C GLY A 261 5.56 3.08 -19.59
N ALA A 262 5.85 3.43 -20.83
CA ALA A 262 6.54 4.68 -21.17
C ALA A 262 5.75 5.92 -20.70
N TRP A 263 4.44 5.94 -20.92
CA TRP A 263 3.57 7.05 -20.51
C TRP A 263 3.37 7.16 -19.00
N VAL A 264 3.44 6.04 -18.28
CA VAL A 264 3.34 6.02 -16.83
C VAL A 264 4.46 6.84 -16.20
N TRP A 265 5.69 6.62 -16.64
CA TRP A 265 6.87 7.27 -16.07
C TRP A 265 6.81 8.78 -16.23
N LEU A 266 6.44 9.26 -17.42
CA LEU A 266 6.29 10.69 -17.69
C LEU A 266 5.22 11.34 -16.79
N ARG A 267 4.09 10.67 -16.55
CA ARG A 267 3.02 11.19 -15.69
C ARG A 267 3.39 11.17 -14.22
N GLU A 268 4.15 10.19 -13.76
CA GLU A 268 4.67 10.15 -12.39
C GLU A 268 5.65 11.28 -12.13
N LEU A 269 6.62 11.47 -13.04
CA LEU A 269 7.54 12.59 -12.94
C LEU A 269 6.79 13.91 -12.94
N GLY A 270 5.84 14.11 -13.86
CA GLY A 270 5.01 15.31 -13.87
C GLY A 270 4.28 15.55 -12.55
N ALA A 271 3.67 14.51 -11.96
CA ALA A 271 3.01 14.62 -10.66
C ALA A 271 3.99 15.03 -9.55
N VAL A 272 5.14 14.35 -9.45
CA VAL A 272 6.15 14.64 -8.43
C VAL A 272 6.72 16.05 -8.59
N SER A 273 7.00 16.49 -9.82
CA SER A 273 7.48 17.84 -10.10
C SER A 273 6.47 18.92 -9.72
N ILE A 274 5.17 18.70 -9.98
CA ILE A 274 4.11 19.64 -9.57
C ILE A 274 4.05 19.79 -8.06
N LEU A 275 4.14 18.68 -7.32
CA LEU A 275 4.14 18.70 -5.86
C LEU A 275 5.40 19.39 -5.33
N ALA A 276 6.58 19.04 -5.87
CA ALA A 276 7.85 19.62 -5.46
C ALA A 276 7.90 21.14 -5.71
N LEU A 277 7.36 21.61 -6.84
CA LEU A 277 7.25 23.03 -7.14
C LEU A 277 6.33 23.75 -6.14
N GLY A 278 5.16 23.17 -5.84
CA GLY A 278 4.22 23.76 -4.87
C GLY A 278 4.81 23.86 -3.46
N VAL A 279 5.49 22.80 -3.00
CA VAL A 279 6.21 22.78 -1.72
C VAL A 279 7.34 23.81 -1.72
N GLY A 280 8.12 23.89 -2.81
CA GLY A 280 9.23 24.84 -2.94
C GLY A 280 8.79 26.29 -2.87
N ILE A 281 7.73 26.66 -3.62
CA ILE A 281 7.17 28.03 -3.60
C ILE A 281 6.73 28.40 -2.18
N ASN A 282 5.94 27.55 -1.54
CA ASN A 282 5.40 27.84 -0.20
C ASN A 282 6.48 27.86 0.88
N SER A 283 7.49 26.98 0.79
CA SER A 283 8.63 27.01 1.70
C SER A 283 9.43 28.30 1.55
N GLY A 284 9.62 28.78 0.32
CA GLY A 284 10.25 30.08 0.04
C GLY A 284 9.45 31.26 0.59
N VAL A 285 8.11 31.25 0.45
CA VAL A 285 7.24 32.28 1.02
C VAL A 285 7.32 32.29 2.55
N ILE A 286 7.27 31.12 3.22
CA ILE A 286 7.39 31.04 4.67
C ILE A 286 8.75 31.59 5.13
N ALA A 287 9.84 31.20 4.45
CA ALA A 287 11.18 31.69 4.75
C ALA A 287 11.28 33.22 4.57
N LEU A 288 10.69 33.76 3.50
CA LEU A 288 10.67 35.20 3.23
C LEU A 288 9.85 35.98 4.27
N VAL A 289 8.65 35.51 4.60
CA VAL A 289 7.79 36.15 5.61
C VAL A 289 8.51 36.20 6.96
N LEU A 290 9.16 35.11 7.35
CA LEU A 290 9.93 35.07 8.58
C LEU A 290 11.17 35.97 8.52
N ALA A 291 11.88 36.03 7.40
CA ALA A 291 12.97 36.98 7.25
C ALA A 291 12.47 38.43 7.41
N ILE A 292 11.34 38.79 6.79
CA ILE A 292 10.77 40.14 6.90
C ILE A 292 10.31 40.44 8.33
N THR A 293 9.58 39.53 8.99
CA THR A 293 9.05 39.80 10.34
C THR A 293 10.11 39.84 11.42
N LEU A 294 11.29 39.27 11.16
CA LEU A 294 12.36 39.15 12.14
C LEU A 294 13.53 40.12 11.91
N PHE A 295 13.72 40.60 10.67
CA PHE A 295 14.75 41.58 10.31
C PHE A 295 14.19 42.95 9.94
N ALA A 296 12.87 43.15 10.01
CA ALA A 296 12.30 44.49 10.01
C ALA A 296 12.75 45.22 11.30
N PRO A 297 13.32 46.44 11.18
CA PRO A 297 13.83 47.22 12.30
C PRO A 297 12.73 47.71 13.25
#